data_AF-A0A0C3CBZ5-F1
#
_entry.id   AF-A0A0C3CBZ5-F1
#
_cell.length_a   1.000
_cell.length_b   1.000
_cell.length_c   1.000
_cell.angle_alpha   90.00
_cell.angle_beta   90.00
_cell.angle_gamma   90.00
#
_symmetry.space_group_name_H-M   'P 1'
#
loop_
_entity.id
_entity.type
_entity.pdbx_description
1 polymer ?
#
loop_
_entity_poly.entity_id
_entity_poly.type
_entity_poly.pdbx_seq_one_letter_code
_entity_poly.pdbx_strand_id
1 'polypeptide(L)'
;MSPRILHPERPLCAYDAQGLEFLLLRLKGAEIGWRRGDKPQSRRLDTTSVSLRMHLVEGGRWLLVVSHTGSVTYFDLDSPTITEVILIPDQIVPPSRMLFGDISTEMVVDMDRASPHLAFNMAFSFCSTKDTRGPTDHKIQVWHVGLVLDERQLGVGLTSRLVATFPLETNICFVYALSLRGPHIAFSIRCLGYGPVREKTFVVDWERANGSSNYSRFLIHPLEGPVRSPPFSSHTYVLTCRKDFMHLLPGAKLFAISCGGLYLFDYSNIEETTSSLSTYDPRDMVSPVWKENTLHFSARGVSPHFYADTVRFVIRGISAIYG
;
A
#
# COMPACT_ATOMS: atom_id res chain seq x y z
N MET A 1 12.15 -9.33 -16.32
CA MET A 1 11.08 -9.63 -15.34
C MET A 1 10.11 -10.58 -16.02
N SER A 2 9.84 -11.75 -15.42
CA SER A 2 8.88 -12.71 -15.97
C SER A 2 7.46 -12.17 -15.79
N PRO A 3 6.52 -12.35 -16.73
CA PRO A 3 5.14 -11.92 -16.54
C PRO A 3 4.55 -12.61 -15.31
N ARG A 4 3.86 -11.83 -14.46
CA ARG A 4 3.12 -12.33 -13.30
C ARG A 4 2.23 -13.50 -13.73
N ILE A 5 2.10 -14.52 -12.88
CA ILE A 5 1.03 -15.50 -13.03
C ILE A 5 -0.26 -14.69 -13.10
N LEU A 6 -0.98 -14.78 -14.22
CA LEU A 6 -2.29 -14.16 -14.36
C LEU A 6 -3.17 -14.73 -13.26
N HIS A 7 -3.62 -13.88 -12.33
CA HIS A 7 -4.75 -14.21 -11.48
C HIS A 7 -6.01 -13.80 -12.26
N PRO A 8 -6.75 -14.77 -12.82
CA PRO A 8 -7.96 -14.46 -13.58
C PRO A 8 -9.03 -13.87 -12.64
N GLU A 9 -9.93 -13.07 -13.20
CA GLU A 9 -10.98 -12.37 -12.45
C GLU A 9 -12.09 -13.30 -11.96
N ARG A 10 -12.11 -14.52 -12.48
CA ARG A 10 -13.09 -15.56 -12.20
C ARG A 10 -12.42 -16.93 -12.38
N PRO A 11 -13.05 -18.03 -11.96
CA PRO A 11 -12.45 -19.35 -12.07
C PRO A 11 -12.20 -19.72 -13.54
N LEU A 12 -11.16 -20.50 -13.83
CA LEU A 12 -10.83 -20.92 -15.20
C LEU A 12 -11.99 -21.67 -15.88
N CYS A 13 -12.78 -22.43 -15.12
CA CYS A 13 -13.96 -23.14 -15.62
C CYS A 13 -15.11 -22.23 -16.04
N ALA A 14 -15.08 -20.94 -15.69
CA ALA A 14 -16.08 -19.96 -16.11
C ALA A 14 -15.75 -19.34 -17.49
N TYR A 15 -14.56 -19.59 -18.03
CA TYR A 15 -14.18 -19.12 -19.36
C TYR A 15 -14.54 -20.15 -20.42
N ASP A 16 -15.11 -19.67 -21.53
CA ASP A 16 -15.20 -20.43 -22.76
C ASP A 16 -13.81 -20.53 -23.43
N ALA A 17 -13.73 -21.34 -24.48
CA ALA A 17 -12.47 -21.54 -25.22
C ALA A 17 -11.90 -20.21 -25.73
N GLN A 18 -12.77 -19.32 -26.23
CA GLN A 18 -12.37 -18.01 -26.74
C GLN A 18 -11.82 -17.10 -25.64
N GLY A 19 -12.43 -17.08 -24.45
CA GLY A 19 -11.96 -16.31 -23.31
C GLY A 19 -10.61 -16.80 -22.78
N LEU A 20 -10.40 -18.12 -22.74
CA LEU A 20 -9.10 -18.70 -22.36
C LEU A 20 -8.01 -18.39 -23.40
N GLU A 21 -8.34 -18.52 -24.68
CA GLU A 21 -7.44 -18.17 -25.78
C GLU A 21 -7.03 -16.70 -25.69
N PHE A 22 -7.99 -15.79 -25.47
CA PHE A 22 -7.72 -14.36 -25.29
C PHE A 22 -6.75 -14.09 -24.15
N LEU A 23 -6.95 -14.70 -22.97
CA LEU A 23 -6.05 -14.55 -21.82
C LEU A 23 -4.63 -15.05 -22.14
N LEU A 24 -4.52 -16.20 -22.80
CA LEU A 24 -3.24 -16.77 -23.20
C LEU A 24 -2.50 -15.88 -24.22
N LEU A 25 -3.21 -15.42 -25.25
CA LEU A 25 -2.66 -14.52 -26.26
C LEU A 25 -2.23 -13.19 -25.64
N ARG A 26 -2.99 -12.64 -24.69
CA ARG A 26 -2.60 -11.43 -23.96
C ARG A 26 -1.30 -11.65 -23.18
N LEU A 27 -1.18 -12.78 -22.46
CA LEU A 27 0.04 -13.11 -21.71
C LEU A 27 1.25 -13.25 -22.64
N LYS A 28 1.10 -14.01 -23.72
CA LYS A 28 2.18 -14.27 -24.68
C LYS A 28 2.56 -13.03 -25.46
N GLY A 29 1.59 -12.24 -25.88
CA GLY A 29 1.80 -10.96 -26.53
C GLY A 29 2.57 -9.99 -25.64
N ALA A 30 2.20 -9.89 -24.36
CA ALA A 30 2.94 -9.08 -23.39
C ALA A 30 4.40 -9.57 -23.25
N GLU A 31 4.62 -10.87 -23.05
CA GLU A 31 5.95 -11.46 -22.94
C GLU A 31 6.84 -11.16 -24.18
N ILE A 32 6.28 -11.29 -25.38
CA ILE A 32 6.98 -11.00 -26.63
C ILE A 32 7.31 -9.50 -26.74
N GLY A 33 6.33 -8.63 -26.48
CA GLY A 33 6.51 -7.17 -26.54
C GLY A 33 7.60 -6.69 -25.59
N TRP A 34 7.61 -7.20 -24.34
CA TRP A 34 8.67 -6.90 -23.37
C TRP A 34 10.05 -7.34 -23.82
N ARG A 35 10.19 -8.49 -24.51
CA ARG A 35 11.48 -8.99 -24.99
C ARG A 35 12.01 -8.22 -26.20
N ARG A 36 11.13 -7.79 -27.10
CA ARG A 36 11.53 -7.08 -28.33
C ARG A 36 11.91 -5.62 -28.07
N GLY A 37 11.47 -5.05 -26.94
CA GLY A 37 11.64 -3.63 -26.69
C GLY A 37 10.78 -2.77 -27.62
N ASP A 38 9.77 -3.37 -28.26
CA ASP A 38 8.81 -2.64 -29.08
C ASP A 38 8.09 -1.62 -28.19
N LYS A 39 7.91 -0.39 -28.67
CA LYS A 39 7.12 0.60 -27.94
C LYS A 39 5.67 0.12 -27.93
N PRO A 40 5.09 -0.20 -26.76
CA PRO A 40 3.72 -0.66 -26.70
C PRO A 40 2.79 0.45 -27.19
N GLN A 41 1.68 0.07 -27.80
CA GLN A 41 0.62 1.02 -28.13
C GLN A 41 0.09 1.62 -26.83
N SER A 42 0.31 2.93 -26.65
CA SER A 42 -0.14 3.66 -25.47
C SER A 42 -1.53 4.23 -25.69
N ARG A 43 -2.41 4.05 -24.71
CA ARG A 43 -3.67 4.79 -24.62
C ARG A 43 -3.50 5.92 -23.59
N ARG A 44 -4.01 7.10 -23.91
CA ARG A 44 -4.07 8.21 -22.96
C ARG A 44 -5.31 8.04 -22.08
N LEU A 45 -5.12 8.18 -20.77
CA LEU A 45 -6.20 8.31 -19.80
C LEU A 45 -6.19 9.74 -19.25
N ASP A 46 -7.35 10.38 -19.27
CA ASP A 46 -7.56 11.67 -18.62
C ASP A 46 -8.39 11.42 -17.36
N THR A 47 -7.96 12.00 -16.23
CA THR A 47 -8.67 11.94 -14.94
C THR A 47 -9.35 13.27 -14.68
N THR A 48 -10.56 13.22 -14.10
CA THR A 48 -11.31 14.43 -13.72
C THR A 48 -10.67 15.17 -12.54
N SER A 49 -9.89 14.47 -11.72
CA SER A 49 -9.21 15.02 -10.55
C SER A 49 -7.70 14.75 -10.58
N VAL A 50 -6.95 15.49 -9.77
CA VAL A 50 -5.52 15.25 -9.60
C VAL A 50 -5.29 13.95 -8.84
N SER A 51 -4.58 13.02 -9.49
CA SER A 51 -4.20 11.72 -8.95
C SER A 51 -3.03 11.83 -7.97
N LEU A 52 -3.19 11.27 -6.76
CA LEU A 52 -2.12 11.14 -5.76
C LEU A 52 -1.46 9.76 -5.76
N ARG A 53 -2.26 8.71 -6.02
CA ARG A 53 -1.83 7.32 -6.05
C ARG A 53 -2.57 6.58 -7.16
N MET A 54 -1.89 5.61 -7.75
CA MET A 54 -2.46 4.72 -8.75
C MET A 54 -2.04 3.29 -8.44
N HIS A 55 -2.94 2.34 -8.68
CA HIS A 55 -2.68 0.92 -8.47
C HIS A 55 -3.32 0.10 -9.60
N LEU A 56 -2.50 -0.69 -10.29
CA LEU A 56 -2.99 -1.67 -11.26
C LEU A 56 -3.31 -2.96 -10.52
N VAL A 57 -4.59 -3.32 -10.47
CA VAL A 57 -5.07 -4.55 -9.82
C VAL A 57 -4.46 -5.76 -10.51
N GLU A 58 -4.22 -6.82 -9.73
CA GLU A 58 -3.74 -8.09 -10.27
C GLU A 58 -4.68 -8.61 -11.38
N GLY A 59 -4.12 -9.14 -12.46
CA GLY A 59 -4.83 -9.42 -13.72
C GLY A 59 -4.71 -8.31 -14.76
N GLY A 60 -4.45 -7.06 -14.35
CA GLY A 60 -4.05 -5.97 -15.23
C GLY A 60 -5.16 -5.28 -16.02
N ARG A 61 -6.43 -5.60 -15.74
CA ARG A 61 -7.60 -4.95 -16.35
C ARG A 61 -8.04 -3.69 -15.60
N TRP A 62 -8.06 -3.73 -14.27
CA TRP A 62 -8.58 -2.61 -13.47
C TRP A 62 -7.45 -1.72 -12.97
N LEU A 63 -7.51 -0.44 -13.31
CA LEU A 63 -6.64 0.60 -12.75
C LEU A 63 -7.41 1.42 -11.72
N LEU A 64 -6.93 1.43 -10.49
CA LEU A 64 -7.45 2.26 -9.40
C LEU A 64 -6.67 3.57 -9.33
N VAL A 65 -7.38 4.68 -9.15
CA VAL A 65 -6.81 6.02 -9.04
C VAL A 65 -7.39 6.71 -7.81
N VAL A 66 -6.52 7.19 -6.93
CA VAL A 66 -6.90 7.91 -5.71
C VAL A 66 -6.67 9.39 -5.93
N SER A 67 -7.70 10.18 -5.68
CA SER A 67 -7.65 11.64 -5.77
C SER A 67 -7.16 12.28 -4.47
N HIS A 68 -6.97 13.60 -4.49
CA HIS A 68 -6.64 14.38 -3.30
C HIS A 68 -7.78 14.55 -2.30
N THR A 69 -9.04 14.35 -2.72
CA THR A 69 -10.20 14.35 -1.82
C THR A 69 -10.43 12.96 -1.20
N GLY A 70 -9.59 11.98 -1.56
CA GLY A 70 -9.72 10.62 -1.10
C GLY A 70 -10.78 9.80 -1.81
N SER A 71 -11.42 10.33 -2.85
CA SER A 71 -12.20 9.50 -3.76
C SER A 71 -11.29 8.52 -4.48
N VAL A 72 -11.84 7.34 -4.75
CA VAL A 72 -11.18 6.31 -5.55
C VAL A 72 -12.02 6.10 -6.80
N THR A 73 -11.41 6.27 -7.95
CA THR A 73 -12.00 5.93 -9.24
C THR A 73 -11.33 4.70 -9.82
N TYR A 74 -12.04 3.98 -10.68
CA TYR A 74 -11.46 2.88 -11.44
C TYR A 74 -11.67 3.07 -12.94
N PHE A 75 -10.79 2.45 -13.71
CA PHE A 75 -10.84 2.37 -15.16
C PHE A 75 -10.79 0.90 -15.59
N ASP A 76 -11.68 0.53 -16.51
CA ASP A 76 -11.60 -0.74 -17.25
C ASP A 76 -10.65 -0.55 -18.44
N LEU A 77 -9.46 -1.12 -18.36
CA LEU A 77 -8.44 -1.00 -19.41
C LEU A 77 -8.72 -1.89 -20.63
N ASP A 78 -9.60 -2.89 -20.48
CA ASP A 78 -10.01 -3.77 -21.58
C ASP A 78 -11.21 -3.19 -22.34
N SER A 79 -11.91 -2.21 -21.75
CA SER A 79 -13.01 -1.52 -22.43
C SER A 79 -12.51 -0.76 -23.68
N PRO A 80 -13.24 -0.82 -24.82
CA PRO A 80 -12.94 -0.02 -26.00
C PRO A 80 -13.00 1.49 -25.71
N THR A 81 -13.87 1.89 -24.78
CA THR A 81 -13.99 3.25 -24.27
C THR A 81 -13.60 3.27 -22.80
N ILE A 82 -12.45 3.87 -22.49
CA ILE A 82 -12.01 4.03 -21.11
C ILE A 82 -12.88 5.11 -20.46
N THR A 83 -13.60 4.72 -19.41
CA THR A 83 -14.45 5.63 -18.63
C THR A 83 -13.97 5.63 -17.18
N GLU A 84 -13.89 6.81 -16.58
CA GLU A 84 -13.65 6.98 -15.16
C GLU A 84 -14.94 6.68 -14.39
N VAL A 85 -14.91 5.70 -13.48
CA VAL A 85 -16.07 5.35 -12.64
C VAL A 85 -15.71 5.55 -11.18
N ILE A 86 -16.56 6.25 -10.43
CA ILE A 86 -16.36 6.46 -8.98
C ILE A 86 -16.62 5.15 -8.24
N LEU A 87 -15.59 4.62 -7.59
CA LEU A 87 -15.67 3.44 -6.72
C LEU A 87 -15.98 3.82 -5.28
N ILE A 88 -15.30 4.86 -4.79
CA ILE A 88 -15.44 5.42 -3.44
C ILE A 88 -15.61 6.93 -3.61
N PRO A 89 -16.67 7.53 -3.04
CA PRO A 89 -16.91 8.96 -3.14
C PRO A 89 -15.85 9.76 -2.36
N ASP A 90 -15.88 11.09 -2.48
CA ASP A 90 -14.97 11.97 -1.76
C ASP A 90 -15.03 11.72 -0.25
N GLN A 91 -13.86 11.57 0.37
CA GLN A 91 -13.72 11.36 1.82
C GLN A 91 -13.42 12.66 2.55
N ILE A 92 -12.98 13.68 1.81
CA ILE A 92 -12.66 15.03 2.28
C ILE A 92 -13.59 16.00 1.54
N VAL A 93 -14.41 16.74 2.30
CA VAL A 93 -15.40 17.68 1.75
C VAL A 93 -14.81 19.09 1.66
N PRO A 94 -14.78 19.73 0.47
CA PRO A 94 -14.43 21.15 0.34
C PRO A 94 -15.49 22.07 1.00
N PRO A 95 -15.11 23.21 1.61
CA PRO A 95 -13.75 23.73 1.75
C PRO A 95 -13.02 23.05 2.91
N SER A 96 -12.10 22.14 2.61
CA SER A 96 -11.18 21.63 3.63
C SER A 96 -10.07 22.66 3.82
N ARG A 97 -9.60 22.83 5.06
CA ARG A 97 -8.41 23.66 5.34
C ARG A 97 -7.11 23.03 4.83
N MET A 98 -7.18 21.82 4.28
CA MET A 98 -6.02 21.11 3.73
C MET A 98 -5.75 21.65 2.32
N LEU A 99 -4.63 22.35 2.16
CA LEU A 99 -4.13 22.67 0.82
C LEU A 99 -3.67 21.38 0.15
N PHE A 100 -3.79 21.29 -1.17
CA PHE A 100 -3.39 20.10 -1.94
C PHE A 100 -1.97 19.59 -1.60
N GLY A 101 -1.03 20.49 -1.31
CA GLY A 101 0.34 20.15 -0.93
C GLY A 101 0.51 19.60 0.50
N ASP A 102 -0.55 19.61 1.31
CA ASP A 102 -0.52 19.21 2.71
C ASP A 102 -1.17 17.84 2.95
N ILE A 103 -1.73 17.22 1.92
CA ILE A 103 -2.38 15.91 2.03
C ILE A 103 -1.36 14.81 1.72
N SER A 104 -1.15 13.92 2.69
CA SER A 104 -0.41 12.68 2.50
C SER A 104 -1.40 11.52 2.43
N THR A 105 -1.33 10.77 1.33
CA THR A 105 -2.14 9.59 1.09
C THR A 105 -1.26 8.42 0.66
N GLU A 106 -1.38 7.31 1.37
CA GLU A 106 -0.85 6.01 0.95
C GLU A 106 -2.00 5.07 0.66
N MET A 107 -1.80 4.16 -0.30
CA MET A 107 -2.79 3.18 -0.73
C MET A 107 -2.10 1.83 -0.92
N VAL A 108 -2.74 0.78 -0.40
CA VAL A 108 -2.33 -0.61 -0.61
C VAL A 108 -3.54 -1.50 -0.89
N VAL A 109 -3.28 -2.60 -1.58
CA VAL A 109 -4.29 -3.61 -1.96
C VAL A 109 -3.78 -4.97 -1.52
N ASP A 110 -4.65 -5.75 -0.90
CA ASP A 110 -4.44 -7.15 -0.54
C ASP A 110 -5.50 -8.01 -1.21
N MET A 111 -5.07 -8.95 -2.05
CA MET A 111 -5.96 -9.76 -2.87
C MET A 111 -6.60 -10.88 -2.04
N ASP A 112 -7.91 -11.02 -2.11
CA ASP A 112 -8.60 -12.16 -1.52
C ASP A 112 -8.46 -13.38 -2.43
N ARG A 113 -7.42 -14.17 -2.16
CA ARG A 113 -7.09 -15.38 -2.93
C ARG A 113 -8.05 -16.54 -2.66
N ALA A 114 -8.90 -16.45 -1.63
CA ALA A 114 -9.91 -17.46 -1.34
C ALA A 114 -11.22 -17.21 -2.09
N SER A 115 -11.46 -15.97 -2.52
CA SER A 115 -12.63 -15.62 -3.33
C SER A 115 -12.57 -16.30 -4.71
N PRO A 116 -13.67 -16.91 -5.19
CA PRO A 116 -13.72 -17.47 -6.54
C PRO A 116 -13.67 -16.39 -7.64
N HIS A 117 -14.05 -15.17 -7.31
CA HIS A 117 -14.01 -14.01 -8.21
C HIS A 117 -13.02 -12.97 -7.71
N LEU A 118 -12.64 -12.02 -8.57
CA LEU A 118 -11.80 -10.90 -8.18
C LEU A 118 -12.43 -10.18 -6.99
N ALA A 119 -11.74 -10.28 -5.85
CA ALA A 119 -12.05 -9.56 -4.64
C ALA A 119 -10.73 -9.20 -3.96
N PHE A 120 -10.72 -8.06 -3.29
CA PHE A 120 -9.56 -7.59 -2.56
C PHE A 120 -9.97 -6.60 -1.47
N ASN A 121 -9.15 -6.50 -0.45
CA ASN A 121 -9.23 -5.41 0.50
C ASN A 121 -8.26 -4.32 0.08
N MET A 122 -8.68 -3.08 0.24
CA MET A 122 -7.91 -1.89 -0.07
C MET A 122 -7.85 -1.05 1.18
N ALA A 123 -6.63 -0.66 1.59
CA ALA A 123 -6.44 0.28 2.68
C ALA A 123 -5.80 1.55 2.16
N PHE A 124 -6.24 2.69 2.68
CA PHE A 124 -5.57 3.96 2.45
C PHE A 124 -5.65 4.86 3.67
N SER A 125 -4.61 5.68 3.83
CA SER A 125 -4.46 6.60 4.94
C SER A 125 -4.68 8.03 4.48
N PHE A 126 -5.29 8.85 5.33
CA PHE A 126 -5.32 10.30 5.16
C PHE A 126 -4.56 10.97 6.29
N CYS A 127 -3.65 11.88 5.95
CA CYS A 127 -2.98 12.74 6.90
C CYS A 127 -2.80 14.15 6.34
N SER A 128 -2.88 15.16 7.21
CA SER A 128 -2.49 16.55 6.95
C SER A 128 -1.12 16.83 7.53
N THR A 129 -0.20 17.34 6.70
CA THR A 129 1.15 17.69 7.14
C THR A 129 1.23 19.01 7.91
N LYS A 130 0.16 19.83 7.91
CA LYS A 130 0.15 21.19 8.48
C LYS A 130 -0.81 21.40 9.66
N ASP A 131 -1.14 20.34 10.39
CA ASP A 131 -1.95 20.32 11.62
C ASP A 131 -2.60 21.66 12.03
N THR A 132 -3.87 21.83 11.67
CA THR A 132 -4.75 22.79 12.35
C THR A 132 -6.08 22.14 12.72
N ARG A 133 -5.99 21.07 13.52
CA ARG A 133 -7.06 20.52 14.40
C ARG A 133 -8.33 20.02 13.70
N GLY A 134 -8.40 18.69 13.60
CA GLY A 134 -9.64 17.91 13.51
C GLY A 134 -9.33 16.40 13.55
N PRO A 135 -9.68 15.63 14.59
CA PRO A 135 -9.47 14.18 14.65
C PRO A 135 -10.26 13.39 13.58
N THR A 136 -11.16 14.05 12.83
CA THR A 136 -11.94 13.46 11.74
C THR A 136 -11.13 13.20 10.46
N ASP A 137 -9.95 13.81 10.34
CA ASP A 137 -9.25 13.92 9.06
C ASP A 137 -8.05 12.96 8.97
N HIS A 138 -7.52 12.51 10.10
CA HIS A 138 -6.42 11.54 10.14
C HIS A 138 -6.96 10.16 10.48
N LYS A 139 -7.09 9.31 9.47
CA LYS A 139 -7.66 7.96 9.64
C LYS A 139 -7.08 7.00 8.63
N ILE A 140 -7.18 5.73 8.96
CA ILE A 140 -7.05 4.65 8.00
C ILE A 140 -8.44 4.08 7.76
N GLN A 141 -8.77 3.89 6.48
CA GLN A 141 -9.96 3.17 6.06
C GLN A 141 -9.54 1.90 5.34
N VAL A 142 -10.29 0.83 5.57
CA VAL A 142 -10.20 -0.43 4.85
C VAL A 142 -11.53 -0.66 4.14
N TRP A 143 -11.45 -0.87 2.83
CA TRP A 143 -12.57 -1.10 1.94
C TRP A 143 -12.44 -2.48 1.32
N HIS A 144 -13.53 -3.24 1.34
CA HIS A 144 -13.64 -4.43 0.53
C HIS A 144 -14.12 -4.05 -0.86
N VAL A 145 -13.45 -4.57 -1.89
CA VAL A 145 -13.79 -4.35 -3.29
C VAL A 145 -14.06 -5.70 -3.94
N GLY A 146 -15.18 -5.80 -4.66
CA GLY A 146 -15.60 -7.01 -5.36
C GLY A 146 -15.92 -6.73 -6.82
N LEU A 147 -15.79 -7.77 -7.65
CA LEU A 147 -16.20 -7.76 -9.05
C LEU A 147 -17.72 -7.76 -9.18
N VAL A 148 -18.24 -6.86 -10.01
CA VAL A 148 -19.64 -6.88 -10.45
C VAL A 148 -19.74 -7.75 -11.70
N LEU A 149 -20.61 -8.76 -11.65
CA LEU A 149 -20.85 -9.70 -12.74
C LEU A 149 -22.17 -9.38 -13.45
N ASP A 150 -22.22 -9.57 -14.77
CA ASP A 150 -23.46 -9.54 -15.54
C ASP A 150 -24.19 -10.91 -15.53
N GLU A 151 -25.29 -10.99 -16.28
CA GLU A 151 -26.06 -12.24 -16.47
C GLU A 151 -25.23 -13.39 -17.06
N ARG A 152 -24.13 -13.07 -17.77
CA ARG A 152 -23.21 -14.03 -18.39
C ARG A 152 -22.00 -14.35 -17.50
N GLN A 153 -22.01 -13.89 -16.24
CA GLN A 153 -20.89 -14.06 -15.31
C GLN A 153 -19.58 -13.43 -15.84
N LEU A 154 -19.70 -12.32 -16.57
CA LEU A 154 -18.58 -11.50 -17.02
C LEU A 154 -18.42 -10.31 -16.08
N GLY A 155 -17.17 -9.98 -15.75
CA GLY A 155 -16.85 -8.79 -14.96
C GLY A 155 -17.18 -7.52 -15.75
N VAL A 156 -18.14 -6.73 -15.27
CA VAL A 156 -18.59 -5.47 -15.89
C VAL A 156 -18.23 -4.23 -15.06
N GLY A 157 -17.73 -4.41 -13.84
CA GLY A 157 -17.31 -3.30 -13.00
C GLY A 157 -16.81 -3.75 -11.64
N LEU A 158 -16.57 -2.77 -10.76
CA LEU A 158 -16.17 -2.98 -9.38
C LEU A 158 -17.19 -2.32 -8.45
N THR A 159 -17.42 -2.95 -7.30
CA THR A 159 -18.21 -2.38 -6.21
C THR A 159 -17.36 -2.33 -4.94
N SER A 160 -17.65 -1.40 -4.03
CA SER A 160 -16.90 -1.23 -2.79
C SER A 160 -17.81 -1.15 -1.57
N ARG A 161 -17.29 -1.58 -0.43
CA ARG A 161 -17.92 -1.44 0.89
C ARG A 161 -16.87 -1.13 1.94
N LEU A 162 -17.11 -0.10 2.74
CA LEU A 162 -16.27 0.19 3.90
C LEU A 162 -16.39 -0.96 4.91
N VAL A 163 -15.27 -1.58 5.29
CA VAL A 163 -15.25 -2.68 6.27
C VAL A 163 -14.61 -2.28 7.59
N ALA A 164 -13.67 -1.34 7.58
CA ALA A 164 -13.15 -0.77 8.81
C ALA A 164 -12.70 0.68 8.65
N THR A 165 -12.80 1.44 9.73
CA THR A 165 -12.23 2.78 9.84
C THR A 165 -11.76 3.01 11.27
N PHE A 166 -10.57 3.60 11.42
CA PHE A 166 -10.06 3.98 12.74
C PHE A 166 -9.15 5.21 12.63
N PRO A 167 -9.17 6.09 13.65
CA PRO A 167 -8.38 7.31 13.63
C PRO A 167 -6.90 7.01 13.84
N LEU A 168 -6.05 7.88 13.30
CA LEU A 168 -4.64 7.97 13.67
C LEU A 168 -4.50 8.94 14.86
N GLU A 169 -3.48 8.73 15.70
CA GLU A 169 -3.20 9.65 16.82
C GLU A 169 -2.91 11.07 16.33
N THR A 170 -3.27 12.08 17.13
CA THR A 170 -3.17 13.49 16.76
C THR A 170 -1.75 13.96 16.47
N ASN A 171 -0.75 13.32 17.08
CA ASN A 171 0.65 13.68 16.92
C ASN A 171 1.31 13.01 15.69
N ILE A 172 0.53 12.25 14.91
CA ILE A 172 0.95 11.64 13.65
C ILE A 172 0.83 12.68 12.53
N CYS A 173 1.97 13.03 11.92
CA CYS A 173 2.02 14.03 10.85
C CYS A 173 1.67 13.44 9.49
N PHE A 174 2.23 12.27 9.20
CA PHE A 174 1.91 11.53 7.98
C PHE A 174 2.29 10.06 8.08
N VAL A 175 1.60 9.25 7.28
CA VAL A 175 1.97 7.87 6.96
C VAL A 175 2.81 7.90 5.68
N TYR A 176 3.97 7.26 5.70
CA TYR A 176 4.86 7.21 4.51
C TYR A 176 5.08 5.81 3.96
N ALA A 177 4.61 4.80 4.67
CA ALA A 177 4.56 3.43 4.21
C ALA A 177 3.33 2.75 4.79
N LEU A 178 2.73 1.87 4.02
CA LEU A 178 1.53 1.12 4.37
C LEU A 178 1.67 -0.30 3.81
N SER A 179 1.12 -1.28 4.50
CA SER A 179 1.01 -2.66 4.04
C SER A 179 -0.24 -3.31 4.63
N LEU A 180 -0.95 -4.08 3.83
CA LEU A 180 -2.17 -4.78 4.21
C LEU A 180 -1.99 -6.27 3.92
N ARG A 181 -2.38 -7.12 4.87
CA ARG A 181 -2.43 -8.57 4.69
C ARG A 181 -3.42 -9.21 5.64
N GLY A 182 -4.47 -9.85 5.11
CA GLY A 182 -5.52 -10.46 5.92
C GLY A 182 -6.12 -9.42 6.90
N PRO A 183 -6.29 -9.75 8.19
CA PRO A 183 -6.83 -8.83 9.18
C PRO A 183 -5.81 -7.80 9.70
N HIS A 184 -4.57 -7.83 9.21
CA HIS A 184 -3.51 -6.96 9.70
C HIS A 184 -3.18 -5.84 8.72
N ILE A 185 -2.94 -4.66 9.28
CA ILE A 185 -2.39 -3.51 8.56
C ILE A 185 -1.15 -3.02 9.29
N ALA A 186 -0.09 -2.77 8.53
CA ALA A 186 1.13 -2.18 9.03
C ALA A 186 1.33 -0.80 8.41
N PHE A 187 1.78 0.16 9.20
CA PHE A 187 2.01 1.52 8.72
C PHE A 187 3.16 2.19 9.46
N SER A 188 3.97 2.92 8.71
CA SER A 188 5.10 3.67 9.23
C SER A 188 4.77 5.14 9.16
N ILE A 189 5.04 5.80 10.26
CA ILE A 189 4.58 7.15 10.52
C ILE A 189 5.72 8.04 10.94
N ARG A 190 5.55 9.32 10.65
CA ARG A 190 6.34 10.36 11.29
C ARG A 190 5.49 11.06 12.33
N CYS A 191 6.00 11.11 13.57
CA CYS A 191 5.35 11.82 14.66
C CYS A 191 6.17 13.04 15.11
N LEU A 192 5.47 14.09 15.52
CA LEU A 192 6.06 15.22 16.24
C LEU A 192 5.88 15.00 17.75
N GLY A 193 6.83 15.48 18.56
CA GLY A 193 6.71 15.51 20.02
C GLY A 193 7.14 14.26 20.80
N TYR A 194 7.44 13.12 20.17
CA TYR A 194 7.75 11.86 20.87
C TYR A 194 9.23 11.55 21.11
N GLY A 195 10.07 12.59 21.25
CA GLY A 195 11.49 12.45 21.56
C GLY A 195 12.40 12.36 20.32
N PRO A 196 13.60 11.75 20.45
CA PRO A 196 14.64 11.81 19.40
C PRO A 196 14.29 11.00 18.15
N VAL A 197 13.52 9.91 18.31
CA VAL A 197 13.09 9.05 17.20
C VAL A 197 11.68 9.44 16.78
N ARG A 198 11.58 10.04 15.59
CA ARG A 198 10.30 10.53 15.03
C ARG A 198 9.57 9.49 14.19
N GLU A 199 10.22 8.39 13.86
CA GLU A 199 9.70 7.36 12.97
C GLU A 199 9.30 6.14 13.78
N LYS A 200 8.09 5.64 13.52
CA LYS A 200 7.54 4.49 14.22
C LYS A 200 6.82 3.61 13.21
N THR A 201 6.83 2.30 13.44
CA THR A 201 6.05 1.35 12.66
C THR A 201 5.06 0.65 13.58
N PHE A 202 3.82 0.60 13.15
CA PHE A 202 2.76 -0.12 13.84
C PHE A 202 2.26 -1.29 13.01
N VAL A 203 1.84 -2.35 13.70
CA VAL A 203 0.99 -3.40 13.13
C VAL A 203 -0.30 -3.44 13.94
N VAL A 204 -1.43 -3.38 13.26
CA VAL A 204 -2.77 -3.29 13.86
C VAL A 204 -3.64 -4.37 13.24
N ASP A 205 -4.41 -5.05 14.07
CA ASP A 205 -5.57 -5.82 13.60
C ASP A 205 -6.70 -4.82 13.28
N TRP A 206 -6.97 -4.60 12.00
CA TRP A 206 -7.92 -3.57 11.57
C TRP A 206 -9.38 -3.96 11.85
N GLU A 207 -9.68 -5.25 11.99
CA GLU A 207 -11.01 -5.72 12.38
C GLU A 207 -11.29 -5.31 13.83
N ARG A 208 -10.32 -5.55 14.72
CA ARG A 208 -10.38 -5.14 16.14
C ARG A 208 -10.34 -3.63 16.34
N ALA A 209 -9.64 -2.90 15.46
CA ALA A 209 -9.52 -1.45 15.55
C ALA A 209 -10.76 -0.70 15.06
N ASN A 210 -11.65 -1.36 14.31
CA ASN A 210 -12.77 -0.72 13.63
C ASN A 210 -13.67 0.09 14.60
N GLY A 211 -13.79 1.39 14.33
CA GLY A 211 -14.59 2.33 15.14
C GLY A 211 -13.96 2.71 16.48
N SER A 212 -12.82 2.15 16.85
CA SER A 212 -12.13 2.45 18.11
C SER A 212 -11.08 3.53 17.92
N SER A 213 -11.02 4.49 18.85
CA SER A 213 -9.90 5.44 18.97
C SER A 213 -8.74 4.92 19.83
N ASN A 214 -8.97 3.82 20.56
CA ASN A 214 -8.02 3.20 21.47
C ASN A 214 -7.88 1.71 21.12
N TYR A 215 -7.21 1.44 20.00
CA TYR A 215 -7.02 0.08 19.48
C TYR A 215 -5.66 -0.49 19.89
N SER A 216 -5.64 -1.80 20.14
CA SER A 216 -4.40 -2.55 20.36
C SER A 216 -3.52 -2.52 19.11
N ARG A 217 -2.21 -2.45 19.32
CA ARG A 217 -1.22 -2.48 18.23
C ARG A 217 0.11 -3.02 18.72
N PHE A 218 0.87 -3.57 17.78
CA PHE A 218 2.27 -3.91 17.97
C PHE A 218 3.12 -2.73 17.53
N LEU A 219 3.98 -2.24 18.42
CA LEU A 219 4.94 -1.19 18.13
C LEU A 219 6.27 -1.82 17.70
N ILE A 220 6.65 -1.62 16.45
CA ILE A 220 7.92 -2.07 15.89
C ILE A 220 8.79 -0.82 15.71
N HIS A 221 9.72 -0.63 16.64
CA HIS A 221 10.73 0.40 16.52
C HIS A 221 11.95 -0.14 15.75
N PRO A 222 12.29 0.41 14.56
CA PRO A 222 13.50 0.01 13.88
C PRO A 222 14.73 0.37 14.73
N LEU A 223 15.73 -0.51 14.69
CA LEU A 223 16.92 -0.48 15.55
C LEU A 223 17.84 0.73 15.31
N GLU A 224 17.64 1.45 14.21
CA GLU A 224 18.47 2.60 13.91
C GLU A 224 18.00 3.80 14.72
N GLY A 225 18.71 4.03 15.84
CA GLY A 225 18.79 5.35 16.45
C GLY A 225 19.08 6.41 15.39
N PRO A 226 18.76 7.69 15.65
CA PRO A 226 18.81 8.74 14.63
C PRO A 226 20.16 8.67 13.93
N VAL A 227 20.17 8.16 12.68
CA VAL A 227 21.29 8.33 11.77
C VAL A 227 21.51 9.83 11.83
N ARG A 228 22.65 10.25 12.36
CA ARG A 228 22.99 11.67 12.48
C ARG A 228 22.92 12.21 11.07
N SER A 229 21.77 12.74 10.68
CA SER A 229 21.63 13.50 9.46
C SER A 229 22.75 14.52 9.56
N PRO A 230 23.68 14.56 8.58
CA PRO A 230 24.73 15.55 8.64
C PRO A 230 24.06 16.92 8.83
N PRO A 231 24.63 17.82 9.64
CA PRO A 231 24.01 19.08 10.06
C PRO A 231 23.93 20.09 8.91
N PHE A 232 23.38 19.71 7.76
CA PHE A 232 23.13 20.59 6.63
C PHE A 232 21.75 21.22 6.78
N SER A 233 21.82 22.47 7.27
CA SER A 233 20.76 23.43 7.50
C SER A 233 20.09 23.93 6.21
N SER A 234 19.43 23.04 5.46
CA SER A 234 18.42 23.48 4.48
C SER A 234 17.14 22.69 4.71
N HIS A 235 16.10 23.40 5.16
CA HIS A 235 14.75 22.89 5.42
C HIS A 235 14.06 22.28 4.18
N THR A 236 14.73 22.27 3.02
CA THR A 236 14.14 21.98 1.71
C THR A 236 14.46 20.57 1.20
N TYR A 237 15.42 19.84 1.77
CA TYR A 237 15.86 18.52 1.25
C TYR A 237 15.45 17.29 2.09
N VAL A 238 14.74 17.46 3.21
CA VAL A 238 14.43 16.35 4.14
C VAL A 238 13.20 15.51 3.71
N LEU A 239 12.49 15.90 2.66
CA LEU A 239 11.24 15.22 2.23
C LEU A 239 11.44 14.13 1.18
N THR A 240 12.62 14.01 0.55
CA THR A 240 12.77 13.19 -0.68
C THR A 240 13.46 11.83 -0.49
N CYS A 241 14.03 11.51 0.68
CA CYS A 241 14.94 10.35 0.81
C CYS A 241 14.52 9.21 1.74
N ARG A 242 13.32 9.20 2.33
CA ARG A 242 12.84 8.07 3.14
C ARG A 242 11.48 7.58 2.70
N LYS A 243 11.42 6.95 1.53
CA LYS A 243 10.35 5.98 1.28
C LYS A 243 10.86 4.64 1.78
N ASP A 244 10.55 4.33 3.04
CA ASP A 244 10.71 2.96 3.50
C ASP A 244 9.63 2.11 2.83
N PHE A 245 9.96 0.88 2.49
CA PHE A 245 8.97 -0.10 2.07
C PHE A 245 8.72 -1.05 3.21
N MET A 246 7.47 -1.47 3.37
CA MET A 246 7.16 -2.54 4.28
C MET A 246 6.18 -3.52 3.65
N HIS A 247 6.30 -4.78 4.05
CA HIS A 247 5.43 -5.85 3.62
C HIS A 247 5.12 -6.74 4.80
N LEU A 248 3.83 -6.82 5.15
CA LEU A 248 3.31 -7.87 6.01
C LEU A 248 3.44 -9.22 5.29
N LEU A 249 3.94 -10.21 6.01
CA LEU A 249 4.19 -11.56 5.53
C LEU A 249 3.42 -12.58 6.39
N PRO A 250 3.23 -13.82 5.89
CA PRO A 250 2.67 -14.90 6.69
C PRO A 250 3.43 -15.12 8.01
N GLY A 251 2.71 -15.61 9.02
CA GLY A 251 3.30 -16.02 10.29
C GLY A 251 3.80 -14.87 11.15
N ALA A 252 3.02 -13.77 11.22
CA ALA A 252 3.34 -12.59 12.02
C ALA A 252 4.71 -11.96 11.72
N LYS A 253 5.08 -11.92 10.43
CA LYS A 253 6.34 -11.34 9.99
C LYS A 253 6.13 -10.01 9.30
N LEU A 254 7.03 -9.06 9.57
CA LEU A 254 7.10 -7.78 8.88
C LEU A 254 8.47 -7.65 8.21
N PHE A 255 8.48 -7.55 6.88
CA PHE A 255 9.67 -7.21 6.14
C PHE A 255 9.70 -5.70 5.88
N ALA A 256 10.78 -5.04 6.29
CA ALA A 256 10.97 -3.61 6.13
C ALA A 256 12.27 -3.31 5.39
N ILE A 257 12.23 -2.30 4.54
CA ILE A 257 13.37 -1.76 3.80
C ILE A 257 13.49 -0.31 4.23
N SER A 258 14.62 0.03 4.82
CA SER A 258 14.94 1.42 5.16
C SER A 258 16.27 1.83 4.54
N CYS A 259 16.69 3.08 4.76
CA CYS A 259 18.00 3.55 4.36
C CYS A 259 19.17 2.74 4.96
N GLY A 260 18.95 2.07 6.10
CA GLY A 260 19.95 1.31 6.83
C GLY A 260 20.11 -0.14 6.39
N GLY A 261 19.17 -0.67 5.61
CA GLY A 261 19.19 -2.07 5.22
C GLY A 261 17.81 -2.70 5.06
N LEU A 262 17.84 -4.02 4.95
CA LEU A 262 16.66 -4.88 4.98
C LEU A 262 16.51 -5.46 6.37
N TYR A 263 15.27 -5.56 6.84
CA TYR A 263 14.94 -6.03 8.16
C TYR A 263 13.75 -6.99 8.07
N LEU A 264 13.85 -8.10 8.77
CA LEU A 264 12.73 -8.99 9.00
C LEU A 264 12.45 -9.02 10.49
N PHE A 265 11.25 -8.62 10.88
CA PHE A 265 10.76 -8.68 12.24
C PHE A 265 9.76 -9.81 12.38
N ASP A 266 9.78 -10.45 13.55
CA ASP A 266 8.71 -11.33 14.00
C ASP A 266 7.95 -10.59 15.10
N TYR A 267 6.71 -10.23 14.82
CA TYR A 267 5.88 -9.45 15.74
C TYR A 267 4.98 -10.32 16.62
N SER A 268 5.07 -11.66 16.53
CA SER A 268 4.28 -12.55 17.40
C SER A 268 4.67 -12.46 18.88
N ASN A 269 5.91 -12.06 19.15
CA ASN A 269 6.49 -11.99 20.51
C ASN A 269 6.52 -10.57 21.07
N ILE A 270 5.94 -9.61 20.36
CA ILE A 270 5.85 -8.22 20.81
C ILE A 270 4.57 -8.08 21.62
N GLU A 271 4.65 -7.44 22.79
CA GLU A 271 3.46 -7.14 23.58
C GLU A 271 2.55 -6.13 22.86
N GLU A 272 1.25 -6.44 22.80
CA GLU A 272 0.26 -5.46 22.35
C GLU A 272 0.22 -4.28 23.31
N THR A 273 0.10 -3.08 22.77
CA THR A 273 -0.10 -1.87 23.57
C THR A 273 -1.29 -1.07 23.05
N THR A 274 -2.03 -0.48 23.97
CA THR A 274 -3.02 0.58 23.69
C THR A 274 -2.50 1.95 24.16
N SER A 275 -1.36 1.97 24.86
CA SER A 275 -0.81 3.18 25.43
C SER A 275 -0.53 4.19 24.32
N SER A 276 -0.88 5.45 24.58
CA SER A 276 -0.41 6.57 23.77
C SER A 276 1.09 6.47 23.62
N LEU A 277 1.59 6.72 22.41
CA LEU A 277 3.01 6.76 22.09
C LEU A 277 3.82 7.36 23.25
N SER A 278 4.51 6.54 24.04
CA SER A 278 5.31 7.05 25.16
C SER A 278 6.51 7.81 24.59
N THR A 279 7.07 8.71 25.41
CA THR A 279 8.42 9.23 25.17
C THR A 279 9.36 8.04 25.07
N TYR A 280 9.93 7.82 23.88
CA TYR A 280 10.94 6.83 23.53
C TYR A 280 11.51 6.03 24.73
N ASP A 281 11.12 4.76 24.89
CA ASP A 281 11.83 3.82 25.75
C ASP A 281 12.72 2.92 24.87
N PRO A 282 14.06 2.93 25.04
CA PRO A 282 14.94 1.97 24.37
C PRO A 282 14.53 0.50 24.54
N ARG A 283 13.77 0.16 25.59
CA ARG A 283 13.23 -1.18 25.82
C ARG A 283 12.12 -1.56 24.84
N ASP A 284 11.47 -0.59 24.21
CA ASP A 284 10.47 -0.81 23.17
C ASP A 284 11.13 -1.15 21.81
N MET A 285 12.47 -1.19 21.74
CA MET A 285 13.19 -1.59 20.52
C MET A 285 13.04 -3.08 20.28
N VAL A 286 12.59 -3.41 19.07
CA VAL A 286 12.44 -4.79 18.63
C VAL A 286 13.64 -5.17 17.80
N SER A 287 14.33 -6.25 18.18
CA SER A 287 15.41 -6.80 17.37
C SER A 287 14.85 -7.56 16.16
N PRO A 288 15.32 -7.28 14.93
CA PRO A 288 14.92 -8.04 13.77
C PRO A 288 15.45 -9.47 13.91
N VAL A 289 14.66 -10.45 13.49
CA VAL A 289 15.09 -11.85 13.40
C VAL A 289 16.12 -12.06 12.28
N TRP A 290 16.14 -11.16 11.30
CA TRP A 290 17.15 -11.12 10.24
C TRP A 290 17.37 -9.69 9.75
N LYS A 291 18.60 -9.33 9.42
CA LYS A 291 18.95 -8.01 8.84
C LYS A 291 20.07 -8.11 7.82
N GLU A 292 20.05 -7.22 6.83
CA GLU A 292 21.10 -7.06 5.83
C GLU A 292 21.40 -5.57 5.61
N ASN A 293 22.60 -5.13 6.00
CA ASN A 293 23.00 -3.72 6.04
C ASN A 293 23.95 -3.31 4.90
N THR A 294 24.45 -4.26 4.11
CA THR A 294 25.49 -4.01 3.09
C THR A 294 24.95 -3.40 1.80
N LEU A 295 23.62 -3.27 1.69
CA LEU A 295 22.97 -2.95 0.45
C LEU A 295 22.50 -1.49 0.44
N HIS A 296 23.09 -0.69 -0.44
CA HIS A 296 22.60 0.66 -0.73
C HIS A 296 21.43 0.59 -1.70
N PHE A 297 20.22 0.81 -1.18
CA PHE A 297 19.00 0.73 -1.97
C PHE A 297 18.59 2.06 -2.57
N SER A 298 18.06 2.00 -3.79
CA SER A 298 17.16 3.04 -4.24
C SER A 298 15.79 2.71 -3.66
N ALA A 299 15.13 3.68 -3.03
CA ALA A 299 13.77 3.53 -2.52
C ALA A 299 12.71 3.44 -3.65
N ARG A 300 12.99 2.72 -4.74
CA ARG A 300 12.12 2.61 -5.90
C ARG A 300 11.97 1.16 -6.33
N GLY A 301 10.74 0.66 -6.21
CA GLY A 301 10.31 -0.58 -6.87
C GLY A 301 10.72 -1.83 -6.09
N VAL A 302 10.04 -2.05 -4.97
CA VAL A 302 10.07 -3.30 -4.22
C VAL A 302 8.69 -3.94 -4.38
N SER A 303 8.65 -5.20 -4.75
CA SER A 303 7.39 -5.94 -4.84
C SER A 303 7.60 -7.38 -4.35
N PRO A 304 6.86 -7.83 -3.33
CA PRO A 304 6.88 -9.22 -2.91
C PRO A 304 6.16 -10.09 -3.95
N HIS A 305 6.68 -11.30 -4.14
CA HIS A 305 6.10 -12.37 -4.91
C HIS A 305 5.83 -13.54 -3.98
N PHE A 306 4.55 -13.81 -3.73
CA PHE A 306 4.09 -14.88 -2.84
C PHE A 306 3.91 -16.17 -3.62
N TYR A 307 4.75 -17.16 -3.34
CA TYR A 307 4.61 -18.56 -3.75
C TYR A 307 3.98 -19.38 -2.61
N ALA A 308 3.66 -20.65 -2.86
CA ALA A 308 2.97 -21.50 -1.89
C ALA A 308 3.71 -21.60 -0.54
N ASP A 309 5.04 -21.66 -0.57
CA ASP A 309 5.90 -21.88 0.59
C ASP A 309 6.95 -20.78 0.80
N THR A 310 7.12 -19.88 -0.16
CA THR A 310 8.20 -18.89 -0.17
C THR A 310 7.71 -17.51 -0.60
N VAL A 311 8.33 -16.47 -0.05
CA VAL A 311 8.15 -15.09 -0.51
C VAL A 311 9.46 -14.63 -1.12
N ARG A 312 9.41 -14.17 -2.36
CA ARG A 312 10.58 -13.62 -3.06
C ARG A 312 10.41 -12.12 -3.22
N PHE A 313 11.50 -11.37 -3.13
CA PHE A 313 11.48 -9.93 -3.32
C PHE A 313 12.40 -9.59 -4.48
N VAL A 314 11.91 -8.79 -5.41
CA VAL A 314 12.80 -8.13 -6.37
C VAL A 314 13.06 -6.72 -5.86
N ILE A 315 14.30 -6.43 -5.52
CA ILE A 315 14.71 -5.16 -4.92
C ILE A 315 15.69 -4.48 -5.86
N ARG A 316 15.34 -3.27 -6.31
CA ARG A 316 16.23 -2.46 -7.14
C ARG A 316 17.19 -1.65 -6.27
N GLY A 317 18.45 -2.08 -6.24
CA GLY A 317 19.55 -1.27 -5.70
C GLY A 317 19.92 -0.10 -6.60
N ILE A 318 20.89 0.71 -6.14
CA ILE A 318 21.44 1.82 -6.95
C ILE A 318 22.17 1.28 -8.19
N SER A 319 22.94 0.20 -8.04
CA SER A 319 23.81 -0.36 -9.09
C SER A 319 23.39 -1.75 -9.58
N ALA A 320 22.45 -2.43 -8.91
CA ALA A 320 22.08 -3.81 -9.21
C ALA A 320 20.59 -4.09 -8.87
N ILE A 321 20.09 -5.24 -9.33
CA ILE A 321 18.79 -5.79 -8.92
C ILE A 321 19.08 -7.05 -8.08
N TYR A 322 18.47 -7.12 -6.90
CA TYR A 322 18.56 -8.23 -5.96
C TYR A 322 17.26 -9.05 -6.00
N GLY A 323 17.34 -10.36 -5.78
CA GLY A 323 16.23 -11.33 -5.93
C GLY A 323 16.26 -12.41 -4.86
#